data_AF-E6MJB2-F1
#
_entry.id   AF-E6MJB2-F1
#
_cell.length_a   1.000
_cell.length_b   1.000
_cell.length_c   1.000
_cell.angle_alpha   90.00
_cell.angle_beta   90.00
_cell.angle_gamma   90.00
#
_symmetry.space_group_name_H-M   'P 1'
#
loop_
_entity.id
_entity.type
_entity.pdbx_description
1 polymer ?
#
loop_
_entity_poly.entity_id
_entity_poly.type
_entity_poly.pdbx_seq_one_letter_code
_entity_poly.pdbx_strand_id
1 'polypeptide(L)'
;MSRYLDLKGKRFGKLTALHRIEDGEKGYAKWLCKCDCGGEIIVDTKRLQRGTVTNCGCEPKKTAGNGSIAEDLTGRRFGKLVVVRRAENKNGRVRWLCQCDCGHRAVFTAKQLKAGQTTSCGCQRKRHLHYKNLRGRWFGRLTALYPTAHRDKKGSIKWKCRCACGNECLVTEDALVHGNTRSCGCRKTEVQGAVFKKVSLYEGTSYTLLKYRNAIRSDNASGYTGVYENKNGKYKAVIGFKGKVYHLGTHDTLQAAAAMRRYAEKILHQGFCEAFERWKVLSRGDPAWETDNPLIYEVSFKDREFDITCNIEALEKEWAEER
;
A
#
# COMPACT_ATOMS: atom_id res chain seq x y z
N MET A 1 8.06 -35.29 -42.35
CA MET A 1 7.66 -34.69 -43.65
C MET A 1 6.47 -33.77 -43.43
N SER A 2 6.68 -32.46 -43.23
CA SER A 2 5.58 -31.51 -43.05
C SER A 2 4.88 -31.28 -44.39
N ARG A 3 3.59 -31.59 -44.44
CA ARG A 3 2.73 -31.41 -45.60
C ARG A 3 2.53 -29.91 -45.85
N TYR A 4 3.44 -29.28 -46.60
CA TYR A 4 3.31 -27.89 -47.00
C TYR A 4 2.01 -27.71 -47.78
N LEU A 5 1.20 -26.73 -47.37
CA LEU A 5 -0.07 -26.43 -48.01
C LEU A 5 0.19 -25.67 -49.32
N ASP A 6 -0.04 -26.33 -50.45
CA ASP A 6 0.04 -25.70 -51.77
C ASP A 6 -1.17 -24.78 -51.99
N LEU A 7 -0.88 -23.49 -52.20
CA LEU A 7 -1.86 -22.45 -52.49
C LEU A 7 -1.78 -21.96 -53.94
N LYS A 8 -0.95 -22.56 -54.79
CA LYS A 8 -0.78 -22.17 -56.20
C LYS A 8 -2.12 -22.18 -56.94
N GLY A 9 -2.42 -21.09 -57.62
CA GLY A 9 -3.66 -20.91 -58.40
C GLY A 9 -4.91 -20.58 -57.57
N LYS A 10 -4.83 -20.56 -56.23
CA LYS A 10 -5.99 -20.22 -55.38
C LYS A 10 -6.19 -18.71 -55.32
N ARG A 11 -7.46 -18.31 -55.36
CA ARG A 11 -7.91 -16.92 -55.32
C ARG A 11 -8.36 -16.52 -53.92
N PHE A 12 -7.81 -15.43 -53.41
CA PHE A 12 -8.08 -14.84 -52.10
C PHE A 12 -8.55 -13.39 -52.29
N GLY A 13 -9.87 -13.21 -52.41
CA GLY A 13 -10.45 -11.93 -52.83
C GLY A 13 -10.06 -11.60 -54.28
N LYS A 14 -9.35 -10.50 -54.48
CA LYS A 14 -8.80 -10.05 -55.78
C LYS A 14 -7.36 -10.50 -56.03
N LEU A 15 -6.81 -11.37 -55.19
CA LEU A 15 -5.44 -11.87 -55.29
C LEU A 15 -5.41 -13.33 -55.73
N THR A 16 -4.55 -13.67 -56.68
CA THR A 16 -4.30 -15.04 -57.11
C THR A 16 -2.87 -15.43 -56.79
N ALA A 17 -2.68 -16.48 -56.00
CA ALA A 17 -1.35 -16.95 -55.61
C ALA A 17 -0.64 -17.63 -56.80
N LEU A 18 0.53 -17.11 -57.19
CA LEU A 18 1.28 -17.57 -58.38
C LEU A 18 2.31 -18.64 -58.01
N HIS A 19 3.25 -18.30 -57.15
CA HIS A 19 4.29 -19.22 -56.69
C HIS A 19 4.77 -18.85 -55.29
N ARG A 20 5.29 -19.85 -54.60
CA ARG A 20 5.90 -19.68 -53.29
C ARG A 20 7.29 -19.05 -53.46
N ILE A 21 7.61 -18.10 -52.59
CA ILE A 21 8.95 -17.54 -52.47
C ILE A 21 9.63 -18.29 -51.32
N GLU A 22 10.88 -18.71 -51.54
CA GLU A 22 11.68 -19.30 -50.49
C GLU A 22 12.06 -18.23 -49.46
N ASP A 23 11.71 -18.49 -48.20
CA ASP A 23 12.12 -17.70 -47.05
C ASP A 23 12.68 -18.68 -46.01
N GLY A 24 13.71 -18.24 -45.27
CA GLY A 24 14.48 -19.07 -44.35
C GLY A 24 13.66 -19.86 -43.32
N GLU A 25 14.30 -20.86 -42.72
CA GLU A 25 13.74 -22.02 -41.99
C GLU A 25 12.71 -21.77 -40.87
N LYS A 26 12.42 -20.52 -40.49
CA LYS A 26 11.45 -20.19 -39.45
C LYS A 26 10.45 -19.14 -39.93
N GLY A 27 9.28 -19.59 -40.39
CA GLY A 27 8.16 -18.71 -40.72
C GLY A 27 7.02 -19.38 -41.48
N TYR A 28 5.91 -18.66 -41.65
CA TYR A 28 4.86 -19.05 -42.59
C TYR A 28 5.37 -18.85 -44.03
N ALA A 29 5.04 -19.77 -44.93
CA ALA A 29 5.44 -19.65 -46.34
C ALA A 29 4.92 -18.34 -46.96
N LYS A 30 5.78 -17.63 -47.69
CA LYS A 30 5.37 -16.43 -48.43
C LYS A 30 5.06 -16.77 -49.87
N TRP A 31 4.04 -16.12 -50.41
CA TRP A 31 3.51 -16.34 -51.75
C TRP A 31 3.48 -15.04 -52.52
N LEU A 32 4.03 -15.06 -53.73
CA LEU A 32 3.81 -13.99 -54.69
C LEU A 32 2.38 -14.12 -55.22
N CYS A 33 1.59 -13.07 -55.05
CA CYS A 33 0.20 -13.03 -55.46
C CYS A 33 0.00 -11.91 -56.50
N LYS A 34 -0.64 -12.24 -57.61
CA LYS A 34 -1.06 -11.27 -58.62
C LYS A 34 -2.47 -10.81 -58.35
N CYS A 35 -2.67 -9.51 -58.27
CA CYS A 35 -3.99 -8.93 -58.10
C CYS A 35 -4.69 -8.72 -59.45
N ASP A 36 -6.02 -8.74 -59.46
CA ASP A 36 -6.85 -8.32 -60.60
C ASP A 36 -6.49 -6.90 -61.11
N CYS A 37 -5.89 -6.07 -60.24
CA CYS A 37 -5.36 -4.74 -60.56
C CYS A 37 -4.10 -4.76 -61.47
N GLY A 38 -3.53 -5.94 -61.74
CA GLY A 38 -2.24 -6.12 -62.42
C GLY A 38 -1.03 -6.04 -61.49
N GLY A 39 -1.18 -5.48 -60.29
CA GLY A 39 -0.12 -5.37 -59.29
C GLY A 39 0.20 -6.68 -58.56
N GLU A 40 1.46 -6.84 -58.20
CA GLU A 40 1.97 -8.04 -57.51
C GLU A 40 2.33 -7.72 -56.06
N ILE A 41 1.95 -8.60 -55.13
CA ILE A 41 2.26 -8.46 -53.71
C ILE A 41 2.73 -9.78 -53.10
N ILE A 42 3.58 -9.69 -52.09
CA ILE A 42 4.05 -10.86 -51.33
C ILE A 42 3.24 -10.97 -50.05
N VAL A 43 2.59 -12.12 -49.82
CA VAL A 43 1.73 -12.35 -48.65
C VAL A 43 2.02 -13.70 -48.02
N ASP A 44 2.02 -13.78 -46.69
CA ASP A 44 2.20 -15.04 -45.97
C ASP A 44 0.94 -15.93 -45.98
N THR A 45 1.12 -17.24 -45.84
CA THR A 45 0.03 -18.24 -45.86
C THR A 45 -1.08 -17.91 -44.86
N LYS A 46 -0.73 -17.42 -43.66
CA LYS A 46 -1.68 -17.15 -42.58
C LYS A 46 -2.60 -15.98 -42.94
N ARG A 47 -2.06 -14.92 -43.55
CA ARG A 47 -2.81 -13.72 -43.94
C ARG A 47 -3.71 -13.96 -45.14
N LEU A 48 -3.30 -14.84 -46.06
CA LEU A 48 -4.13 -15.33 -47.17
C LEU A 48 -5.31 -16.16 -46.65
N GLN A 49 -5.05 -17.16 -45.79
CA GLN A 49 -6.10 -18.02 -45.24
C GLN A 49 -7.11 -17.27 -44.37
N ARG A 50 -6.66 -16.30 -43.57
CA ARG A 50 -7.53 -15.47 -42.73
C ARG A 50 -8.27 -14.36 -43.50
N GLY A 51 -7.99 -14.18 -44.79
CA GLY A 51 -8.62 -13.14 -45.62
C GLY A 51 -8.30 -11.71 -45.16
N THR A 52 -7.20 -11.50 -44.44
CA THR A 52 -6.82 -10.16 -43.93
C THR A 52 -6.24 -9.24 -45.00
N VAL A 53 -5.81 -9.84 -46.12
CA VAL A 53 -5.29 -9.17 -47.31
C VAL A 53 -6.03 -9.74 -48.51
N THR A 54 -6.79 -8.89 -49.20
CA THR A 54 -7.70 -9.30 -50.29
C THR A 54 -7.43 -8.58 -51.60
N ASN A 55 -6.52 -7.60 -51.63
CA ASN A 55 -6.10 -6.87 -52.83
C ASN A 55 -4.66 -6.35 -52.69
N CYS A 56 -4.08 -5.86 -53.79
CA CYS A 56 -2.74 -5.27 -53.87
C CYS A 56 -2.60 -3.94 -53.09
N GLY A 57 -3.65 -3.44 -52.45
CA GLY A 57 -3.75 -2.06 -51.94
C GLY A 57 -4.34 -1.07 -52.94
N CYS A 58 -4.78 -1.53 -54.13
CA CYS A 58 -5.42 -0.69 -55.15
C CYS A 58 -6.77 -0.10 -54.75
N GLU A 59 -7.45 -0.69 -53.75
CA GLU A 59 -8.70 -0.15 -53.25
C GLU A 59 -8.50 0.45 -51.86
N PRO A 60 -8.77 1.76 -51.69
CA PRO A 60 -8.75 2.38 -50.37
C PRO A 60 -9.83 1.74 -49.50
N LYS A 61 -9.45 1.30 -48.30
CA LYS A 61 -10.39 0.74 -47.31
C LYS A 61 -11.39 1.83 -46.89
N LYS A 62 -12.68 1.63 -47.16
CA LYS A 62 -13.77 2.56 -46.78
C LYS A 62 -13.89 2.78 -45.27
N THR A 63 -13.41 1.83 -44.46
CA THR A 63 -13.34 1.95 -43.00
C THR A 63 -11.89 1.74 -42.57
N ALA A 64 -11.15 2.84 -42.48
CA ALA A 64 -9.81 2.83 -41.93
C ALA A 64 -9.89 2.62 -40.41
N GLY A 65 -9.70 1.37 -39.97
CA GLY A 65 -9.42 1.07 -38.56
C GLY A 65 -8.10 1.67 -38.08
N ASN A 66 -7.27 2.20 -38.98
CA ASN A 66 -6.06 2.97 -38.72
C ASN A 66 -5.67 3.73 -40.00
N GLY A 67 -5.93 5.03 -40.07
CA GLY A 67 -5.56 5.87 -41.23
C GLY A 67 -5.96 7.33 -41.04
N SER A 68 -5.00 8.23 -41.23
CA SER A 68 -4.96 9.63 -40.80
C SER A 68 -5.78 10.60 -41.66
N ILE A 69 -7.04 10.84 -41.29
CA ILE A 69 -7.60 12.20 -41.22
C ILE A 69 -8.42 12.25 -39.93
N ALA A 70 -7.92 12.99 -38.94
CA ALA A 70 -8.69 13.24 -37.73
C ALA A 70 -9.86 14.15 -38.08
N GLU A 71 -11.08 13.60 -38.09
CA GLU A 71 -12.32 14.34 -38.29
C GLU A 71 -12.34 15.61 -37.43
N ASP A 72 -12.60 16.76 -38.05
CA ASP A 72 -12.71 18.03 -37.33
C ASP A 72 -14.00 18.04 -36.52
N LEU A 73 -13.87 18.18 -35.20
CA LEU A 73 -14.99 18.23 -34.28
C LEU A 73 -15.33 19.67 -33.87
N THR A 74 -14.63 20.69 -34.41
CA THR A 74 -14.86 22.11 -34.09
C THR A 74 -16.32 22.50 -34.31
N GLY A 75 -16.90 23.22 -33.35
CA GLY A 75 -18.30 23.64 -33.37
C GLY A 75 -19.31 22.56 -32.97
N ARG A 76 -18.93 21.28 -32.91
CA ARG A 76 -19.87 20.22 -32.50
C ARG A 76 -20.18 20.28 -31.01
N ARG A 77 -21.44 20.01 -30.69
CA ARG A 77 -21.95 19.96 -29.32
C ARG A 77 -22.13 18.50 -28.87
N PHE A 78 -21.57 18.18 -27.70
CA PHE A 78 -21.66 16.89 -27.03
C PHE A 78 -22.26 17.11 -25.64
N GLY A 79 -23.58 16.99 -25.53
CA GLY A 79 -24.33 17.38 -24.33
C GLY A 79 -24.19 18.88 -24.04
N LYS A 80 -23.57 19.22 -22.90
CA LYS A 80 -23.30 20.60 -22.47
C LYS A 80 -21.96 21.15 -22.96
N LEU A 81 -21.18 20.37 -23.71
CA LEU A 81 -19.85 20.73 -24.19
C LEU A 81 -19.89 21.12 -25.67
N VAL A 82 -19.35 22.29 -26.01
CA VAL A 82 -19.13 22.74 -27.39
C VAL A 82 -17.64 22.71 -27.68
N VAL A 83 -17.24 22.03 -28.75
CA VAL A 83 -15.83 21.96 -29.15
C VAL A 83 -15.39 23.31 -29.73
N VAL A 84 -14.35 23.92 -29.14
CA VAL A 84 -13.83 25.24 -29.54
C VAL A 84 -12.70 25.10 -30.54
N ARG A 85 -11.71 24.26 -30.24
CA ARG A 85 -10.54 24.05 -31.10
C ARG A 85 -9.81 22.78 -30.74
N ARG A 86 -8.93 22.34 -31.64
CA ARG A 86 -8.00 21.24 -31.37
C ARG A 86 -7.00 21.63 -30.27
N ALA A 87 -6.73 20.68 -29.38
CA ALA A 87 -5.71 20.77 -28.33
C ALA A 87 -4.54 19.84 -28.65
N GLU A 88 -3.44 20.01 -27.94
CA GLU A 88 -2.25 19.17 -28.11
C GLU A 88 -2.59 17.68 -27.94
N ASN A 89 -2.11 16.85 -28.85
CA ASN A 89 -2.29 15.41 -28.74
C ASN A 89 -1.55 14.89 -27.48
N LYS A 90 -2.06 13.84 -26.82
CA LYS A 90 -1.29 13.08 -25.79
C LYS A 90 -1.30 11.63 -26.18
N ASN A 91 -0.16 10.95 -26.07
CA ASN A 91 -0.06 9.50 -26.28
C ASN A 91 -0.70 9.08 -27.62
N GLY A 92 -0.45 9.84 -28.69
CA GLY A 92 -1.03 9.60 -30.03
C GLY A 92 -2.53 9.87 -30.17
N ARG A 93 -3.23 10.37 -29.14
CA ARG A 93 -4.67 10.64 -29.17
C ARG A 93 -4.97 12.11 -29.42
N VAL A 94 -5.89 12.36 -30.36
CA VAL A 94 -6.41 13.70 -30.65
C VAL A 94 -7.27 14.20 -29.51
N ARG A 95 -6.94 15.40 -29.03
CA ARG A 95 -7.65 16.11 -27.96
C ARG A 95 -8.27 17.39 -28.48
N TRP A 96 -9.37 17.78 -27.84
CA TRP A 96 -10.20 18.91 -28.21
C TRP A 96 -10.48 19.76 -26.98
N LEU A 97 -10.24 21.06 -27.09
CA LEU A 97 -10.66 22.04 -26.09
C LEU A 97 -12.15 22.28 -26.26
N CYS A 98 -12.92 22.00 -25.23
CA CYS A 98 -14.37 22.18 -25.23
C CYS A 98 -14.76 23.25 -24.21
N GLN A 99 -15.67 24.14 -24.59
CA GLN A 99 -16.33 25.09 -23.70
C GLN A 99 -17.66 24.51 -23.28
N CYS A 100 -17.87 24.42 -21.97
CA CYS A 100 -19.15 23.97 -21.45
C CYS A 100 -20.13 25.13 -21.30
N ASP A 101 -21.43 24.85 -21.32
CA ASP A 101 -22.49 25.80 -20.92
C ASP A 101 -22.24 26.39 -19.52
N CYS A 102 -21.45 25.70 -18.68
CA CYS A 102 -20.99 26.16 -17.37
C CYS A 102 -19.96 27.32 -17.42
N GLY A 103 -19.50 27.73 -18.61
CA GLY A 103 -18.43 28.71 -18.83
C GLY A 103 -17.01 28.14 -18.70
N HIS A 104 -16.85 26.96 -18.11
CA HIS A 104 -15.54 26.31 -17.95
C HIS A 104 -15.07 25.65 -19.26
N ARG A 105 -13.77 25.80 -19.56
CA ARG A 105 -13.12 25.13 -20.69
C ARG A 105 -12.33 23.92 -20.20
N ALA A 106 -12.53 22.77 -20.82
CA ALA A 106 -11.85 21.52 -20.48
C ALA A 106 -11.45 20.75 -21.73
N VAL A 107 -10.38 19.95 -21.62
CA VAL A 107 -9.81 19.20 -22.75
C VAL A 107 -10.24 17.75 -22.68
N PHE A 108 -10.86 17.25 -23.76
CA PHE A 108 -11.35 15.87 -23.86
C PHE A 108 -10.78 15.18 -25.11
N THR A 109 -10.73 13.85 -25.11
CA THR A 109 -10.32 13.09 -26.30
C THR A 109 -11.48 12.92 -27.27
N ALA A 110 -11.18 12.81 -28.57
CA ALA A 110 -12.21 12.56 -29.60
C ALA A 110 -13.06 11.31 -29.30
N LYS A 111 -12.44 10.25 -28.76
CA LYS A 111 -13.12 9.03 -28.33
C LYS A 111 -14.16 9.30 -27.24
N GLN A 112 -13.82 10.09 -26.21
CA GLN A 112 -14.71 10.38 -25.09
C GLN A 112 -15.94 11.19 -25.50
N LEU A 113 -15.76 12.14 -26.42
CA LEU A 113 -16.85 12.96 -26.96
C LEU A 113 -17.80 12.11 -27.81
N LYS A 114 -17.25 11.35 -28.77
CA LYS A 114 -18.05 10.51 -29.69
C LYS A 114 -18.76 9.35 -29.00
N ALA A 115 -18.11 8.71 -28.03
CA ALA A 115 -18.71 7.60 -27.28
C ALA A 115 -19.71 8.05 -26.20
N GLY A 116 -20.00 9.35 -26.08
CA GLY A 116 -20.92 9.89 -25.08
C GLY A 116 -20.45 9.73 -23.63
N GLN A 117 -19.18 9.36 -23.39
CA GLN A 117 -18.64 9.16 -22.05
C GLN A 117 -18.52 10.46 -21.26
N THR A 118 -18.52 11.61 -21.94
CA THR A 118 -18.39 12.91 -21.32
C THR A 118 -19.32 13.93 -21.97
N THR A 119 -20.35 14.32 -21.24
CA THR A 119 -21.40 15.24 -21.68
C THR A 119 -21.38 16.60 -20.95
N SER A 120 -20.42 16.81 -20.04
CA SER A 120 -20.25 18.09 -19.30
C SER A 120 -18.83 18.30 -18.78
N CYS A 121 -18.48 19.55 -18.42
CA CYS A 121 -17.21 19.93 -17.77
C CYS A 121 -17.00 19.31 -16.37
N GLY A 122 -17.97 18.55 -15.85
CA GLY A 122 -17.98 18.08 -14.46
C GLY A 122 -18.38 19.16 -13.44
N CYS A 123 -18.86 20.34 -13.86
CA CYS A 123 -19.30 21.41 -12.95
C CYS A 123 -20.44 20.96 -12.02
N GLN A 124 -21.32 20.06 -12.48
CA GLN A 124 -22.40 19.53 -11.65
C GLN A 124 -21.86 18.62 -10.54
N ARG A 125 -20.75 17.90 -10.78
CA ARG A 125 -20.05 17.11 -9.75
C ARG A 125 -19.20 17.97 -8.80
N LYS A 126 -18.74 19.15 -9.25
CA LYS A 126 -17.90 20.06 -8.43
C LYS A 126 -18.69 21.04 -7.55
N ARG A 127 -19.97 21.32 -7.85
CA ARG A 127 -20.77 22.34 -7.14
C ARG A 127 -21.64 21.80 -6.00
N HIS A 128 -21.93 20.50 -5.96
CA HIS A 128 -22.52 19.91 -4.76
C HIS A 128 -21.38 19.48 -3.84
N LEU A 129 -21.16 20.27 -2.79
CA LEU A 129 -20.50 19.85 -1.57
C LEU A 129 -21.32 18.67 -0.98
N HIS A 130 -21.16 17.47 -1.56
CA HIS A 130 -21.86 16.27 -1.12
C HIS A 130 -21.18 15.76 0.15
N TYR A 131 -21.35 16.50 1.24
CA TYR A 131 -21.09 16.03 2.58
C TYR A 131 -22.43 15.79 3.26
N LYS A 132 -22.52 14.70 4.02
CA LYS A 132 -23.69 14.45 4.85
C LYS A 132 -23.69 15.48 5.96
N ASN A 133 -24.83 16.14 6.22
CA ASN A 133 -24.94 17.02 7.36
C ASN A 133 -24.94 16.17 8.65
N LEU A 134 -23.80 16.16 9.34
CA LEU A 134 -23.61 15.46 10.60
C LEU A 134 -23.77 16.38 11.82
N ARG A 135 -24.15 17.65 11.64
CA ARG A 135 -24.27 18.61 12.74
C ARG A 135 -25.25 18.10 13.79
N GLY A 136 -24.84 18.13 15.06
CA GLY A 136 -25.62 17.67 16.20
C GLY A 136 -25.70 16.14 16.36
N ARG A 137 -25.11 15.36 15.44
CA ARG A 137 -25.07 13.90 15.60
C ARG A 137 -23.95 13.49 16.56
N TRP A 138 -24.22 12.41 17.29
CA TRP A 138 -23.31 11.81 18.24
C TRP A 138 -22.72 10.51 17.67
N PHE A 139 -21.42 10.33 17.87
CA PHE A 139 -20.63 9.20 17.39
C PHE A 139 -19.82 8.67 18.58
N GLY A 140 -20.44 7.79 19.37
CA GLY A 140 -19.88 7.35 20.64
C GLY A 140 -19.81 8.51 21.64
N ARG A 141 -18.59 8.97 21.97
CA ARG A 141 -18.35 10.12 22.86
C ARG A 141 -18.19 11.46 22.11
N LEU A 142 -18.27 11.46 20.78
CA LEU A 142 -18.08 12.67 19.97
C LEU A 142 -19.40 13.26 19.51
N THR A 143 -19.56 14.57 19.63
CA THR A 143 -20.68 15.34 19.05
C THR A 143 -20.14 16.19 17.90
N ALA A 144 -20.68 16.01 16.70
CA ALA A 144 -20.25 16.76 15.53
C ALA A 144 -20.86 18.18 15.53
N LEU A 145 -20.01 19.21 15.49
CA LEU A 145 -20.42 20.62 15.57
C LEU A 145 -20.62 21.23 14.19
N TYR A 146 -19.57 21.30 13.38
CA TYR A 146 -19.62 21.91 12.04
C TYR A 146 -18.57 21.31 11.10
N PRO A 147 -18.86 21.27 9.78
CA PRO A 147 -17.88 20.88 8.77
C PRO A 147 -16.83 21.98 8.61
N THR A 148 -15.58 21.59 8.34
CA THR A 148 -14.50 22.53 8.03
C THR A 148 -14.22 22.58 6.54
N ALA A 149 -13.49 23.60 6.07
CA ALA A 149 -13.03 23.65 4.68
C ALA A 149 -11.95 22.60 4.38
N HIS A 150 -11.34 22.00 5.41
CA HIS A 150 -10.24 21.05 5.24
C HIS A 150 -10.74 19.67 4.82
N ARG A 151 -10.07 19.11 3.82
CA ARG A 151 -10.31 17.76 3.30
C ARG A 151 -9.08 16.88 3.52
N ASP A 152 -9.30 15.59 3.63
CA ASP A 152 -8.22 14.61 3.58
C ASP A 152 -7.77 14.34 2.13
N LYS A 153 -6.75 13.50 1.97
CA LYS A 153 -6.23 13.10 0.64
C LYS A 153 -7.27 12.37 -0.23
N LYS A 154 -8.29 11.77 0.39
CA LYS A 154 -9.38 11.05 -0.28
C LYS A 154 -10.58 11.97 -0.59
N GLY A 155 -10.51 13.24 -0.20
CA GLY A 155 -11.56 14.23 -0.42
C GLY A 155 -12.65 14.29 0.66
N SER A 156 -12.53 13.50 1.74
CA SER A 156 -13.47 13.51 2.87
C SER A 156 -13.34 14.79 3.68
N ILE A 157 -14.47 15.40 4.07
CA ILE A 157 -14.49 16.64 4.84
C ILE A 157 -14.13 16.35 6.30
N LYS A 158 -13.30 17.20 6.90
CA LYS A 158 -13.04 17.16 8.35
C LYS A 158 -14.13 17.93 9.10
N TRP A 159 -14.70 17.29 10.10
CA TRP A 159 -15.68 17.83 11.02
C TRP A 159 -15.02 18.19 12.34
N LYS A 160 -15.34 19.38 12.85
CA LYS A 160 -15.02 19.76 14.22
C LYS A 160 -16.00 19.06 15.16
N CYS A 161 -15.48 18.28 16.09
CA CYS A 161 -16.25 17.49 17.04
C CYS A 161 -15.87 17.85 18.47
N ARG A 162 -16.84 17.82 19.37
CA ARG A 162 -16.65 17.95 20.82
C ARG A 162 -16.78 16.59 21.48
N CYS A 163 -15.79 16.19 22.26
CA CYS A 163 -15.80 14.95 23.01
C CYS A 163 -16.50 15.14 24.36
N ALA A 164 -17.09 14.07 24.90
CA ALA A 164 -17.67 14.04 26.24
C ALA A 164 -16.64 14.38 27.35
N CYS A 165 -15.34 14.21 27.08
CA CYS A 165 -14.28 14.62 28.01
C CYS A 165 -13.94 16.13 27.94
N GLY A 166 -14.71 16.94 27.20
CA GLY A 166 -14.50 18.38 27.04
C GLY A 166 -13.57 18.78 25.89
N ASN A 167 -12.73 17.86 25.40
CA ASN A 167 -11.78 18.17 24.33
C ASN A 167 -12.44 18.24 22.95
N GLU A 168 -11.88 19.10 22.09
CA GLU A 168 -12.30 19.23 20.70
C GLU A 168 -11.31 18.59 19.74
N CYS A 169 -11.81 17.90 18.71
CA CYS A 169 -10.97 17.26 17.70
C CYS A 169 -11.52 17.44 16.29
N LEU A 170 -10.65 17.25 15.29
CA LEU A 170 -11.01 17.22 13.88
C LEU A 170 -11.04 15.78 13.40
N VAL A 171 -12.20 15.32 12.94
CA VAL A 171 -12.42 13.93 12.50
C VAL A 171 -12.98 13.94 11.09
N THR A 172 -12.55 13.02 10.22
CA THR A 172 -13.11 12.93 8.87
C THR A 172 -14.55 12.43 8.90
N GLU A 173 -15.38 12.93 7.99
CA GLU A 173 -16.77 12.47 7.79
C GLU A 173 -16.83 10.95 7.67
N ASP A 174 -15.92 10.39 6.87
CA ASP A 174 -15.82 8.94 6.65
C ASP A 174 -15.59 8.16 7.96
N ALA A 175 -14.70 8.67 8.84
CA ALA A 175 -14.39 8.01 10.10
C ALA A 175 -15.52 8.13 11.14
N LEU A 176 -16.31 9.20 11.08
CA LEU A 176 -17.52 9.35 11.90
C LEU A 176 -18.61 8.37 11.42
N VAL A 177 -18.89 8.36 10.11
CA VAL A 177 -19.96 7.53 9.52
C VAL A 177 -19.68 6.04 9.68
N HIS A 178 -18.45 5.58 9.42
CA HIS A 178 -18.08 4.17 9.58
C HIS A 178 -17.75 3.78 11.02
N GLY A 179 -17.80 4.73 11.97
CA GLY A 179 -17.58 4.46 13.39
C GLY A 179 -16.15 4.13 13.76
N ASN A 180 -15.17 4.48 12.91
CA ASN A 180 -13.74 4.31 13.15
C ASN A 180 -13.22 5.25 14.25
N THR A 181 -13.86 6.40 14.45
CA THR A 181 -13.48 7.38 15.47
C THR A 181 -14.67 7.71 16.36
N ARG A 182 -14.60 7.27 17.62
CA ARG A 182 -15.68 7.41 18.62
C ARG A 182 -15.32 8.25 19.84
N SER A 183 -14.10 8.78 19.89
CA SER A 183 -13.60 9.65 20.96
C SER A 183 -12.45 10.50 20.45
N CYS A 184 -12.08 11.56 21.15
CA CYS A 184 -10.89 12.37 20.82
C CYS A 184 -9.55 11.66 21.10
N GLY A 185 -9.58 10.39 21.51
CA GLY A 185 -8.41 9.64 21.98
C GLY A 185 -8.44 9.37 23.49
N CYS A 186 -9.26 10.08 24.27
CA CYS A 186 -9.33 9.94 25.73
C CYS A 186 -9.64 8.49 26.16
N ARG A 187 -10.53 7.79 25.44
CA ARG A 187 -10.85 6.39 25.72
C ARG A 187 -9.65 5.47 25.56
N LYS A 188 -8.76 5.75 24.59
CA LYS A 188 -7.53 4.97 24.41
C LYS A 188 -6.58 5.19 25.59
N THR A 189 -6.43 6.44 26.04
CA THR A 189 -5.62 6.80 27.21
C THR A 189 -6.17 6.15 28.48
N GLU A 190 -7.49 6.18 28.70
CA GLU A 190 -8.16 5.51 29.83
C GLU A 190 -7.88 4.01 29.84
N VAL A 191 -8.09 3.33 28.70
CA VAL A 191 -7.86 1.88 28.57
C VAL A 191 -6.39 1.55 28.76
N GLN A 192 -5.47 2.31 28.16
CA GLN A 192 -4.04 2.11 28.34
C GLN A 192 -3.65 2.28 29.80
N GLY A 193 -4.06 3.37 30.45
CA GLY A 193 -3.80 3.60 31.88
C GLY A 193 -4.32 2.46 32.76
N ALA A 194 -5.53 1.96 32.50
CA ALA A 194 -6.10 0.83 33.24
C ALA A 194 -5.36 -0.50 32.98
N VAL A 195 -4.91 -0.75 31.76
CA VAL A 195 -4.09 -1.93 31.42
C VAL A 195 -2.74 -1.85 32.11
N PHE A 196 -2.06 -0.69 32.05
CA PHE A 196 -0.78 -0.47 32.75
C PHE A 196 -0.90 -0.69 34.26
N LYS A 197 -2.02 -0.30 34.89
CA LYS A 197 -2.28 -0.57 36.32
C LYS A 197 -2.54 -2.04 36.66
N LYS A 198 -3.02 -2.84 35.71
CA LYS A 198 -3.30 -4.29 35.90
C LYS A 198 -2.09 -5.17 35.58
N VAL A 199 -1.13 -4.68 34.83
CA VAL A 199 0.12 -5.39 34.55
C VAL A 199 1.04 -5.19 35.74
N SER A 200 1.54 -6.27 36.35
CA SER A 200 2.56 -6.23 37.40
C SER A 200 3.86 -5.67 36.83
N LEU A 201 3.99 -4.34 36.86
CA LEU A 201 5.16 -3.61 36.43
C LEU A 201 6.08 -3.45 37.63
N TYR A 202 7.28 -3.98 37.50
CA TYR A 202 8.38 -3.74 38.43
C TYR A 202 9.41 -2.88 37.70
N GLU A 203 9.67 -1.68 38.22
CA GLU A 203 10.57 -0.67 37.60
C GLU A 203 10.33 -0.43 36.09
N GLY A 204 9.06 -0.31 35.69
CA GLY A 204 8.70 -0.06 34.28
C GLY A 204 8.87 -1.27 33.35
N THR A 205 9.17 -2.45 33.89
CA THR A 205 9.27 -3.72 33.15
C THR A 205 8.18 -4.68 33.61
N SER A 206 7.51 -5.34 32.67
CA SER A 206 6.47 -6.33 32.99
C SER A 206 7.06 -7.73 33.00
N TYR A 207 7.14 -8.34 34.18
CA TYR A 207 7.52 -9.75 34.35
C TYR A 207 6.63 -10.67 33.50
N THR A 208 5.30 -10.50 33.57
CA THR A 208 4.34 -11.34 32.84
C THR A 208 4.54 -11.27 31.33
N LEU A 209 4.81 -10.07 30.78
CA LEU A 209 5.06 -9.93 29.35
C LEU A 209 6.41 -10.51 28.94
N LEU A 210 7.43 -10.45 29.79
CA LEU A 210 8.73 -11.06 29.47
C LEU A 210 8.66 -12.60 29.53
N LYS A 211 8.00 -13.17 30.54
CA LYS A 211 7.97 -14.62 30.75
C LYS A 211 7.02 -15.36 29.80
N TYR A 212 5.85 -14.80 29.52
CA TYR A 212 4.79 -15.54 28.80
C TYR A 212 4.61 -15.11 27.33
N ARG A 213 5.24 -14.03 26.87
CA ARG A 213 5.10 -13.56 25.49
C ARG A 213 6.04 -14.30 24.54
N ASN A 214 5.59 -15.44 24.03
CA ASN A 214 6.36 -16.24 23.08
C ASN A 214 5.91 -16.08 21.62
N ALA A 215 4.79 -15.39 21.36
CA ALA A 215 4.24 -15.25 20.02
C ALA A 215 4.95 -14.14 19.20
N ILE A 216 5.51 -14.53 18.06
CA ILE A 216 6.01 -13.61 17.04
C ILE A 216 4.82 -12.98 16.31
N ARG A 217 4.91 -11.67 16.03
CA ARG A 217 3.85 -10.98 15.28
C ARG A 217 3.82 -11.45 13.83
N SER A 218 2.62 -11.58 13.26
CA SER A 218 2.41 -12.00 11.87
C SER A 218 2.98 -11.04 10.83
N ASP A 219 3.20 -9.77 11.19
CA ASP A 219 3.80 -8.74 10.34
C ASP A 219 5.33 -8.62 10.49
N ASN A 220 5.98 -9.58 11.15
CA ASN A 220 7.42 -9.63 11.26
C ASN A 220 8.07 -10.23 10.00
N ALA A 221 8.66 -9.38 9.16
CA ALA A 221 9.33 -9.80 7.94
C ALA A 221 10.61 -10.62 8.15
N SER A 222 11.32 -10.41 9.28
CA SER A 222 12.60 -11.08 9.55
C SER A 222 12.45 -12.45 10.22
N GLY A 223 11.27 -12.75 10.77
CA GLY A 223 11.03 -13.93 11.59
C GLY A 223 11.61 -13.86 13.01
N TYR A 224 12.37 -12.82 13.36
CA TYR A 224 12.97 -12.64 14.69
C TYR A 224 12.51 -11.32 15.32
N THR A 225 12.08 -11.36 16.58
CA THR A 225 11.66 -10.13 17.29
C THR A 225 12.85 -9.20 17.46
N GLY A 226 12.71 -7.92 17.05
CA GLY A 226 13.76 -6.92 17.26
C GLY A 226 14.95 -7.01 16.28
N VAL A 227 14.87 -7.83 15.23
CA VAL A 227 15.84 -7.87 14.13
C VAL A 227 15.23 -7.24 12.90
N TYR A 228 15.96 -6.35 12.24
CA TYR A 228 15.48 -5.61 11.07
C TYR A 228 16.52 -5.59 9.96
N GLU A 229 16.08 -5.72 8.72
CA GLU A 229 16.92 -5.54 7.54
C GLU A 229 17.03 -4.05 7.19
N ASN A 230 18.25 -3.57 6.95
CA ASN A 230 18.52 -2.23 6.45
C ASN A 230 18.57 -2.24 4.91
N LYS A 231 18.39 -1.06 4.30
CA LYS A 231 18.48 -0.88 2.82
C LYS A 231 19.81 -1.35 2.21
N ASN A 232 20.86 -1.45 3.01
CA ASN A 232 22.20 -1.88 2.59
C ASN A 232 22.38 -3.41 2.66
N GLY A 233 21.32 -4.18 2.88
CA GLY A 233 21.36 -5.65 3.01
C GLY A 233 21.91 -6.17 4.35
N LYS A 234 22.24 -5.27 5.30
CA LYS A 234 22.72 -5.64 6.64
C LYS A 234 21.57 -5.73 7.65
N TYR A 235 21.73 -6.56 8.67
CA TYR A 235 20.73 -6.78 9.72
C TYR A 235 21.10 -6.06 11.01
N LYS A 236 20.20 -5.24 11.55
CA LYS A 236 20.35 -4.60 12.87
C LYS A 236 19.55 -5.35 13.92
N ALA A 237 20.14 -5.54 15.09
CA ALA A 237 19.47 -6.12 16.24
C ALA A 237 19.34 -5.08 17.37
N VAL A 238 18.16 -5.03 18.00
CA VAL A 238 17.89 -4.12 19.12
C VAL A 238 17.09 -4.83 20.21
N ILE A 239 17.24 -4.39 21.44
CA ILE A 239 16.46 -4.88 22.59
C ILE A 239 15.97 -3.75 23.49
N GLY A 240 14.72 -3.83 23.92
CA GLY A 240 14.16 -2.94 24.92
C GLY A 240 14.14 -3.61 26.28
N PHE A 241 14.58 -2.89 27.32
CA PHE A 241 14.51 -3.30 28.71
C PHE A 241 14.44 -2.05 29.62
N LYS A 242 13.60 -2.06 30.67
CA LYS A 242 13.35 -0.90 31.56
C LYS A 242 13.11 0.43 30.83
N GLY A 243 12.35 0.40 29.73
CA GLY A 243 12.06 1.58 28.91
C GLY A 243 13.24 2.14 28.09
N LYS A 244 14.43 1.56 28.20
CA LYS A 244 15.62 1.91 27.39
C LYS A 244 15.76 0.95 26.21
N VAL A 245 16.27 1.47 25.09
CA VAL A 245 16.56 0.69 23.88
C VAL A 245 18.07 0.51 23.76
N TYR A 246 18.52 -0.74 23.73
CA TYR A 246 19.91 -1.13 23.56
C TYR A 246 20.13 -1.58 22.11
N HIS A 247 21.12 -0.95 21.46
CA HIS A 247 21.50 -1.25 20.08
C HIS A 247 22.61 -2.30 20.07
N LEU A 248 22.28 -3.55 19.74
CA LEU A 248 23.21 -4.69 19.80
C LEU A 248 24.27 -4.67 18.70
N GLY A 249 24.04 -3.86 17.65
CA GLY A 249 24.93 -3.71 16.52
C GLY A 249 24.27 -4.06 15.20
N THR A 250 25.09 -4.01 14.15
CA THR A 250 24.70 -4.35 12.77
C THR A 250 25.57 -5.51 12.32
N HIS A 251 24.95 -6.54 11.74
CA HIS A 251 25.59 -7.76 11.26
C HIS A 251 25.29 -7.97 9.78
N ASP A 252 26.16 -8.69 9.09
CA ASP A 252 25.96 -8.96 7.66
C ASP A 252 24.96 -10.10 7.41
N THR A 253 24.76 -11.00 8.39
CA THR A 253 23.82 -12.12 8.29
C THR A 253 22.66 -12.01 9.26
N LEU A 254 21.49 -12.50 8.86
CA LEU A 254 20.29 -12.56 9.70
C LEU A 254 20.55 -13.39 10.96
N GLN A 255 21.25 -14.52 10.80
CA GLN A 255 21.56 -15.45 11.89
C GLN A 255 22.47 -14.82 12.94
N ALA A 256 23.49 -14.04 12.54
CA ALA A 256 24.35 -13.35 13.49
C ALA A 256 23.58 -12.29 14.29
N ALA A 257 22.72 -11.51 13.63
CA ALA A 257 21.85 -10.54 14.31
C ALA A 257 20.84 -11.22 15.25
N ALA A 258 20.27 -12.36 14.82
CA ALA A 258 19.37 -13.17 15.64
C ALA A 258 20.09 -13.81 16.84
N ALA A 259 21.34 -14.25 16.68
CA ALA A 259 22.14 -14.79 17.77
C ALA A 259 22.42 -13.73 18.84
N MET A 260 22.83 -12.52 18.44
CA MET A 260 23.00 -11.40 19.38
C MET A 260 21.69 -11.03 20.07
N ARG A 261 20.58 -11.04 19.33
CA ARG A 261 19.25 -10.80 19.90
C ARG A 261 18.88 -11.86 20.96
N ARG A 262 19.09 -13.15 20.68
CA ARG A 262 18.83 -14.25 21.63
C ARG A 262 19.73 -14.19 22.86
N TYR A 263 21.01 -13.86 22.67
CA TYR A 263 21.95 -13.62 23.77
C TYR A 263 21.42 -12.51 24.70
N ALA A 264 21.00 -11.38 24.12
CA ALA A 264 20.44 -10.28 24.89
C ALA A 264 19.11 -10.65 25.61
N GLU A 265 18.25 -11.46 24.99
CA GLU A 265 17.02 -11.96 25.63
C GLU A 265 17.32 -12.87 26.83
N LYS A 266 18.31 -13.78 26.70
CA LYS A 266 18.72 -14.63 27.81
C LYS A 266 19.24 -13.81 29.00
N ILE A 267 20.12 -12.86 28.71
CA ILE A 267 20.78 -12.07 29.74
C ILE A 267 19.83 -11.05 30.39
N LEU A 268 19.03 -10.33 29.59
CA LEU A 268 18.17 -9.26 30.12
C LEU A 268 16.79 -9.75 30.53
N HIS A 269 16.14 -10.57 29.70
CA HIS A 269 14.74 -10.96 29.94
C HIS A 269 14.67 -12.16 30.87
N GLN A 270 15.40 -13.25 30.58
CA GLN A 270 15.40 -14.45 31.43
C GLN A 270 16.07 -14.18 32.77
N GLY A 271 17.26 -13.56 32.78
CA GLY A 271 17.97 -13.19 34.01
C GLY A 271 17.15 -12.30 34.96
N PHE A 272 16.42 -11.32 34.41
CA PHE A 272 15.50 -10.51 35.23
C PHE A 272 14.32 -11.32 35.76
N CYS A 273 13.74 -12.22 34.97
CA CYS A 273 12.62 -13.05 35.43
C CYS A 273 13.05 -13.99 36.56
N GLU A 274 14.24 -14.59 36.47
CA GLU A 274 14.82 -15.43 37.51
C GLU A 274 15.06 -14.64 38.80
N ALA A 275 15.68 -13.46 38.70
CA ALA A 275 15.91 -12.59 39.86
C ALA A 275 14.58 -12.13 40.50
N PHE A 276 13.59 -11.79 39.68
CA PHE A 276 12.26 -11.37 40.15
C PHE A 276 11.50 -12.50 40.86
N GLU A 277 11.60 -13.74 40.37
CA GLU A 277 10.99 -14.91 41.03
C GLU A 277 11.62 -15.20 42.38
N ARG A 278 12.96 -15.17 42.47
CA ARG A 278 13.69 -15.33 43.73
C ARG A 278 13.31 -14.24 44.73
N TRP A 279 13.27 -12.99 44.29
CA TRP A 279 12.85 -11.86 45.11
C TRP A 279 11.41 -12.01 45.61
N LYS A 280 10.49 -12.48 44.77
CA LYS A 280 9.11 -12.76 45.19
C LYS A 280 9.02 -13.88 46.22
N VAL A 281 9.87 -14.91 46.14
CA VAL A 281 9.95 -15.96 47.17
C VAL A 281 10.39 -15.37 48.51
N LEU A 282 11.40 -14.49 48.53
CA LEU A 282 11.85 -13.81 49.75
C LEU A 282 10.76 -12.95 50.37
N SER A 283 10.07 -12.14 49.54
CA SER A 283 9.01 -11.26 50.01
C SER A 283 7.80 -11.99 50.59
N ARG A 284 7.56 -13.24 50.20
CA ARG A 284 6.31 -13.99 50.46
C ARG A 284 5.02 -13.22 50.10
N GLY A 285 5.14 -12.22 49.22
CA GLY A 285 4.05 -11.32 48.85
C GLY A 285 3.72 -10.25 49.90
N ASP A 286 4.62 -9.96 50.84
CA ASP A 286 4.51 -8.85 51.80
C ASP A 286 4.93 -7.51 51.14
N PRO A 287 3.99 -6.58 50.90
CA PRO A 287 4.31 -5.30 50.26
C PRO A 287 5.22 -4.39 51.10
N ALA A 288 5.23 -4.52 52.43
CA ALA A 288 6.10 -3.72 53.28
C ALA A 288 7.56 -4.12 53.08
N TRP A 289 7.84 -5.42 53.15
CA TRP A 289 9.17 -5.97 52.88
C TRP A 289 9.65 -5.64 51.47
N GLU A 290 8.78 -5.72 50.45
CA GLU A 290 9.11 -5.37 49.08
C GLU A 290 9.51 -3.90 48.89
N THR A 291 8.99 -3.01 49.74
CA THR A 291 9.31 -1.58 49.72
C THR A 291 10.67 -1.32 50.37
N ASP A 292 10.95 -2.01 51.48
CA ASP A 292 12.21 -1.87 52.23
C ASP A 292 13.37 -2.59 51.53
N ASN A 293 13.08 -3.65 50.76
CA ASN A 293 14.07 -4.49 50.09
C ASN A 293 13.80 -4.55 48.57
N PRO A 294 13.99 -3.45 47.83
CA PRO A 294 13.76 -3.45 46.40
C PRO A 294 14.77 -4.35 45.68
N LEU A 295 14.29 -5.16 44.73
CA LEU A 295 15.15 -5.80 43.72
C LEU A 295 15.79 -4.73 42.83
N ILE A 296 17.10 -4.63 42.86
CA ILE A 296 17.91 -3.80 41.99
C ILE A 296 18.38 -4.67 40.83
N TYR A 297 18.01 -4.30 39.61
CA TYR A 297 18.51 -4.92 38.38
C TYR A 297 18.95 -3.82 37.41
N GLU A 298 20.23 -3.44 37.48
CA GLU A 298 20.83 -2.43 36.63
C GLU A 298 21.59 -3.05 35.47
N VAL A 299 21.47 -2.43 34.30
CA VAL A 299 22.02 -2.94 33.05
C VAL A 299 22.83 -1.86 32.37
N SER A 300 24.13 -2.11 32.26
CA SER A 300 25.11 -1.35 31.50
C SER A 300 25.44 -2.14 30.21
N PHE A 301 25.59 -1.43 29.09
CA PHE A 301 25.96 -2.03 27.81
C PHE A 301 27.20 -1.32 27.28
N LYS A 302 28.34 -2.01 27.30
CA LYS A 302 29.65 -1.52 26.85
C LYS A 302 30.30 -2.59 25.98
N ASP A 303 30.97 -2.18 24.91
CA ASP A 303 31.72 -3.08 24.02
C ASP A 303 30.95 -4.31 23.48
N ARG A 304 29.62 -4.17 23.32
CA ARG A 304 28.68 -5.23 22.90
C ARG A 304 28.42 -6.32 23.95
N GLU A 305 28.85 -6.10 25.18
CA GLU A 305 28.58 -6.96 26.32
C GLU A 305 27.64 -6.27 27.31
N PHE A 306 26.88 -7.08 28.04
CA PHE A 306 25.98 -6.62 29.09
C PHE A 306 26.65 -6.81 30.44
N ASP A 307 26.80 -5.72 31.16
CA ASP A 307 27.20 -5.72 32.57
C ASP A 307 25.93 -5.54 33.41
N ILE A 308 25.64 -6.54 34.26
CA ILE A 308 24.43 -6.57 35.09
C ILE A 308 24.85 -6.48 36.54
N THR A 309 24.29 -5.50 37.23
CA THR A 309 24.37 -5.39 38.69
C THR A 309 23.02 -5.80 39.28
N CYS A 310 22.99 -6.88 40.06
CA CYS A 310 21.80 -7.43 40.69
C CYS A 310 22.04 -7.67 42.19
N ASN A 311 21.16 -7.18 43.06
CA ASN A 311 21.29 -7.34 44.52
C ASN A 311 20.64 -8.62 45.07
N ILE A 312 20.11 -9.50 44.22
CA ILE A 312 19.33 -10.66 44.69
C ILE A 312 20.14 -11.60 45.60
N GLU A 313 21.43 -11.81 45.30
CA GLU A 313 22.29 -12.68 46.12
C GLU A 313 22.59 -12.07 47.49
N ALA A 314 22.69 -10.74 47.57
CA ALA A 314 22.85 -10.04 48.83
C ALA A 314 21.58 -10.16 49.70
N LEU A 315 20.40 -9.95 49.10
CA LEU A 315 19.11 -10.10 49.78
C LEU A 315 18.89 -11.52 50.30
N GLU A 316 19.26 -12.54 49.53
CA GLU A 316 19.16 -13.94 49.99
C GLU A 316 20.09 -14.24 51.16
N LYS A 317 21.28 -13.62 51.18
CA LYS A 317 22.24 -13.77 52.28
C LYS A 317 21.73 -13.09 53.55
N GLU A 318 21.28 -11.83 53.46
CA GLU A 318 20.68 -11.09 54.58
C GLU A 318 19.49 -11.85 55.17
N TRP A 319 18.61 -12.37 54.31
CA TRP A 319 17.46 -13.18 54.74
C TRP A 319 17.86 -14.49 55.43
N ALA A 320 18.96 -15.11 55.01
CA ALA A 320 19.48 -16.33 55.65
C ALA A 320 20.10 -16.05 57.02
N GLU A 321 20.66 -14.85 57.23
CA GLU A 321 21.25 -14.41 58.50
C GLU A 321 20.19 -13.98 59.54
N GLU A 322 18.99 -13.59 59.10
CA GLU A 322 17.85 -13.23 59.96
C GLU A 322 17.05 -14.46 60.51
N ARG A 323 17.39 -15.69 60.10
CA ARG A 323 16.75 -16.94 60.56
C ARG A 323 17.56 -17.68 61.62
#